data_AF-A0A8I3AR92-F1
#
_entry.id   AF-A0A8I3AR92-F1
#
_cell.length_a   1.000
_cell.length_b   1.000
_cell.length_c   1.000
_cell.angle_alpha   90.00
_cell.angle_beta   90.00
_cell.angle_gamma   90.00
#
_symmetry.space_group_name_H-M   'P 1'
#
loop_
_entity.id
_entity.type
_entity.pdbx_description
1 polymer ?
#
loop_
_entity_poly.entity_id
_entity_poly.type
_entity_poly.pdbx_seq_one_letter_code
_entity_poly.pdbx_strand_id
1 'polypeptide(L)'
;MALNAWGWLPRPKTFLGLISLQNGTEMITLTLIFNKLTGFYGLLAILTGYSLSLLQLSMYIYSLGVLLGTAALLPHIRKQTPFECLALAWLYIIDTVLNAAYTTAFALSWFAHSTALERHPSPADGSSISVNSAVPDATLATGTPVVPDVPGSTKHIGPEESWTSLGLVIGFTVVRVYLALVVMAFAQQVLQRVGESGWVPENRKVDAEDLFARGTPEGEGWKGRLGRKMLSTGRSYWLDESAHDEWAKNMSSKMRGAAAQV
;
A
#
# COMPACT_ATOMS: atom_id res chain seq x y z
N MET A 1 -4.66 -5.28 27.90
CA MET A 1 -4.94 -3.91 27.41
C MET A 1 -4.48 -3.87 25.96
N ALA A 2 -5.32 -4.27 25.01
CA ALA A 2 -4.96 -4.24 23.60
C ALA A 2 -4.94 -2.77 23.17
N LEU A 3 -3.77 -2.25 22.79
CA LEU A 3 -3.67 -0.94 22.18
C LEU A 3 -4.53 -0.96 20.91
N ASN A 4 -5.69 -0.31 20.94
CA ASN A 4 -6.54 -0.11 19.77
C ASN A 4 -5.84 0.87 18.82
N ALA A 5 -4.80 0.40 18.13
CA ALA A 5 -3.98 1.21 17.21
C ALA A 5 -4.82 1.88 16.12
N TRP A 6 -5.95 1.27 15.77
CA TRP A 6 -6.90 1.77 14.79
C TRP A 6 -7.62 3.06 15.22
N GLY A 7 -7.84 3.28 16.52
CA GLY A 7 -8.51 4.47 17.02
C GLY A 7 -7.66 5.74 16.90
N TRP A 8 -6.35 5.60 16.68
CA TRP A 8 -5.39 6.71 16.62
C TRP A 8 -5.01 7.11 15.20
N LEU A 9 -5.56 6.43 14.19
CA LEU A 9 -5.26 6.74 12.79
C LEU A 9 -5.89 8.09 12.41
N PRO A 10 -5.12 9.01 11.82
CA PRO A 10 -5.64 10.31 11.39
C PRO A 10 -6.65 10.13 10.25
N ARG A 11 -7.69 10.97 10.24
CA ARG A 11 -8.73 10.97 9.20
C ARG A 11 -8.64 12.26 8.39
N PRO A 12 -8.04 12.24 7.18
CA PRO A 12 -8.03 13.39 6.30
C PRO A 12 -9.46 13.80 5.95
N LYS A 13 -9.79 15.10 6.03
CA LYS A 13 -11.08 15.63 5.57
C LYS A 13 -11.08 15.99 4.08
N THR A 14 -9.89 16.19 3.52
CA THR A 14 -9.65 16.55 2.12
C THR A 14 -8.40 15.85 1.62
N PHE A 15 -8.31 15.66 0.31
CA PHE A 15 -7.11 15.19 -0.35
C PHE A 15 -6.18 16.38 -0.60
N LEU A 16 -4.94 16.30 -0.09
CA LEU A 16 -3.91 17.35 -0.16
C LEU A 16 -4.36 18.73 0.38
N GLY A 17 -5.40 18.79 1.22
CA GLY A 17 -5.94 20.05 1.72
C GLY A 17 -6.86 20.80 0.76
N LEU A 18 -6.93 20.40 -0.52
CA LEU A 18 -7.54 21.20 -1.59
C LEU A 18 -8.72 20.50 -2.28
N ILE A 19 -8.70 19.17 -2.36
CA ILE A 19 -9.62 18.39 -3.20
C ILE A 19 -10.55 17.56 -2.31
N SER A 20 -11.77 17.28 -2.79
CA SER A 20 -12.70 16.37 -2.10
C SER A 20 -12.11 14.96 -1.96
N LEU A 21 -12.47 14.25 -0.90
CA LEU A 21 -12.02 12.87 -0.67
C LEU A 21 -12.42 11.94 -1.82
N GLN A 22 -13.58 12.15 -2.43
CA GLN A 22 -14.03 11.37 -3.58
C GLN A 22 -13.08 11.55 -4.78
N ASN A 23 -12.85 12.79 -5.20
CA ASN A 23 -11.97 13.07 -6.34
C ASN A 23 -10.52 12.62 -6.05
N GLY A 24 -10.05 12.80 -4.82
CA GLY A 24 -8.77 12.28 -4.37
C GLY A 24 -8.68 10.77 -4.45
N THR A 25 -9.71 10.06 -4.00
CA THR A 25 -9.78 8.59 -4.04
C THR A 25 -9.84 8.07 -5.48
N GLU A 26 -10.56 8.75 -6.38
CA GLU A 26 -10.52 8.43 -7.82
C GLU A 26 -9.11 8.56 -8.39
N MET A 27 -8.42 9.67 -8.14
CA MET A 27 -7.05 9.91 -8.60
C MET A 27 -6.06 8.89 -8.04
N ILE A 28 -6.17 8.56 -6.76
CA ILE A 28 -5.36 7.53 -6.09
C ILE A 28 -5.59 6.17 -6.74
N THR A 29 -6.85 5.81 -6.97
CA THR A 29 -7.25 4.53 -7.56
C THR A 29 -6.75 4.41 -9.00
N LEU A 30 -6.88 5.47 -9.80
CA LEU A 30 -6.35 5.53 -11.16
C LEU A 30 -4.83 5.42 -11.18
N THR A 31 -4.14 6.10 -10.26
CA THR A 31 -2.68 6.01 -10.12
C THR A 31 -2.26 4.59 -9.74
N LEU A 32 -3.01 3.92 -8.86
CA LEU A 32 -2.76 2.52 -8.50
C LEU A 32 -2.95 1.59 -9.71
N ILE A 33 -4.04 1.75 -10.47
CA ILE A 33 -4.29 0.98 -11.70
C ILE A 33 -3.14 1.17 -12.68
N PHE A 34 -2.73 2.42 -12.93
CA PHE A 34 -1.60 2.72 -13.81
C PHE A 34 -0.31 2.06 -13.32
N ASN A 35 0.01 2.17 -12.02
CA ASN A 35 1.16 1.52 -11.41
C ASN A 35 1.15 0.00 -11.63
N LYS A 36 0.01 -0.65 -11.38
CA LYS A 36 -0.15 -2.11 -11.57
C LYS A 36 -0.08 -2.52 -13.04
N LEU A 37 -0.60 -1.68 -13.94
CA LEU A 37 -0.53 -1.90 -15.38
C LEU A 37 0.91 -1.78 -15.89
N THR A 38 1.71 -0.83 -15.38
CA THR A 38 3.14 -0.75 -15.72
C THR A 38 3.90 -2.00 -15.29
N GLY A 39 3.57 -2.55 -14.11
CA GLY A 39 4.11 -3.84 -13.66
C GLY A 39 3.66 -5.03 -14.50
N PHE A 40 2.47 -4.98 -15.12
CA PHE A 40 1.97 -6.03 -16.00
C PHE A 40 2.81 -6.19 -17.28
N TYR A 41 3.40 -5.11 -17.81
CA TYR A 41 4.33 -5.23 -18.95
C TYR A 41 5.53 -6.14 -18.63
N GLY A 42 5.93 -6.26 -17.36
CA GLY A 42 6.96 -7.21 -16.92
C GLY A 42 6.56 -8.69 -17.10
N LEU A 43 5.26 -9.03 -17.11
CA LEU A 43 4.80 -10.39 -17.41
C LEU A 43 4.98 -10.76 -18.89
N LEU A 44 5.07 -9.78 -19.80
CA LEU A 44 5.33 -10.06 -21.22
C LEU A 44 6.71 -10.71 -21.41
N ALA A 45 7.65 -10.51 -20.48
CA ALA A 45 8.95 -11.18 -20.51
C ALA A 45 8.82 -12.72 -20.43
N ILE A 46 7.76 -13.25 -19.81
CA ILE A 46 7.49 -14.70 -19.79
C ILE A 46 7.20 -15.20 -21.20
N LEU A 47 6.44 -14.42 -21.98
CA LEU A 47 6.07 -14.77 -23.36
C LEU A 47 7.28 -14.74 -24.30
N THR A 48 8.32 -13.98 -23.96
CA THR A 48 9.59 -13.95 -24.71
C THR A 48 10.57 -15.06 -24.30
N GLY A 49 10.16 -15.97 -23.40
CA GLY A 49 10.95 -17.14 -23.01
C GLY A 49 11.80 -16.97 -21.75
N TYR A 50 11.58 -15.90 -20.97
CA TYR A 50 12.35 -15.63 -19.77
C TYR A 50 11.92 -16.51 -18.56
N SER A 51 12.89 -17.10 -17.86
CA SER A 51 12.66 -17.93 -16.67
C SER A 51 12.48 -17.09 -15.40
N LEU A 52 11.23 -16.81 -15.03
CA LEU A 52 10.93 -16.10 -13.79
C LEU A 52 11.20 -16.94 -12.55
N SER A 53 11.65 -16.29 -11.48
CA SER A 53 11.64 -16.87 -10.14
C SER A 53 10.20 -17.05 -9.64
N LEU A 54 9.95 -18.07 -8.79
CA LEU A 54 8.60 -18.29 -8.20
C LEU A 54 8.10 -17.07 -7.41
N LEU A 55 9.00 -16.34 -6.74
CA LEU A 55 8.67 -15.14 -5.95
C LEU A 55 8.23 -13.98 -6.85
N GLN A 56 8.87 -13.83 -8.01
CA GLN A 56 8.49 -12.81 -8.97
C GLN A 56 7.15 -13.15 -9.64
N LEU A 57 6.93 -14.43 -9.96
CA LEU A 57 5.63 -14.89 -10.46
C LEU A 57 4.50 -14.63 -9.46
N SER A 58 4.71 -14.91 -8.16
CA SER A 58 3.70 -14.64 -7.14
C SER A 58 3.39 -13.15 -6.99
N MET A 59 4.40 -12.29 -7.07
CA MET A 59 4.24 -10.84 -7.06
C MET A 59 3.39 -10.35 -8.25
N TYR A 60 3.65 -10.90 -9.45
CA TYR A 60 2.91 -10.55 -10.65
C TYR A 60 1.45 -11.04 -10.64
N ILE A 61 1.21 -12.29 -10.23
CA ILE A 61 -0.16 -12.83 -10.09
C ILE A 61 -0.96 -12.01 -9.08
N TYR A 62 -0.35 -11.68 -7.94
CA TYR A 62 -0.96 -10.81 -6.95
C TYR A 62 -1.30 -9.43 -7.52
N SER A 63 -0.34 -8.80 -8.19
CA SER A 63 -0.51 -7.49 -8.83
C SER A 63 -1.64 -7.48 -9.85
N LEU A 64 -1.81 -8.56 -10.62
CA LEU A 64 -2.93 -8.74 -11.54
C LEU A 64 -4.27 -8.82 -10.81
N GLY A 65 -4.35 -9.56 -9.70
CA GLY A 65 -5.55 -9.61 -8.86
C GLY A 65 -5.94 -8.23 -8.32
N VAL A 66 -4.96 -7.45 -7.84
CA VAL A 66 -5.16 -6.07 -7.39
C VAL A 66 -5.63 -5.18 -8.54
N LEU A 67 -5.03 -5.29 -9.72
CA LEU A 67 -5.41 -4.53 -10.90
C LEU A 67 -6.88 -4.76 -11.26
N LEU A 68 -7.28 -6.03 -11.39
CA LEU A 68 -8.65 -6.40 -11.75
C LEU A 68 -9.66 -5.98 -10.66
N GLY A 69 -9.33 -6.22 -9.39
CA GLY A 69 -10.16 -5.82 -8.26
C GLY A 69 -10.36 -4.31 -8.20
N THR A 70 -9.28 -3.55 -8.33
CA THR A 70 -9.31 -2.08 -8.31
C THR A 70 -10.10 -1.52 -9.49
N ALA A 71 -9.90 -2.06 -10.69
CA ALA A 71 -10.66 -1.66 -11.88
C ALA A 71 -12.17 -1.91 -11.73
N ALA A 72 -12.56 -3.04 -11.12
CA ALA A 72 -13.97 -3.35 -10.84
C ALA A 72 -14.58 -2.44 -9.76
N LEU A 73 -13.78 -1.99 -8.79
CA LEU A 73 -14.22 -1.14 -7.69
C LEU A 73 -14.24 0.35 -8.06
N LEU A 74 -13.43 0.79 -9.04
CA LEU A 74 -13.35 2.18 -9.49
C LEU A 74 -14.71 2.88 -9.74
N PRO A 75 -15.68 2.30 -10.50
CA PRO A 75 -16.97 2.97 -10.73
C PRO A 75 -17.79 3.15 -9.44
N HIS A 76 -17.52 2.37 -8.39
CA HIS A 76 -18.24 2.43 -7.13
C HIS A 76 -17.82 3.61 -6.27
N ILE A 77 -16.67 4.24 -6.54
CA ILE A 77 -16.26 5.49 -5.88
C ILE A 77 -17.26 6.61 -6.19
N ARG A 78 -17.71 6.70 -7.45
CA ARG A 78 -18.73 7.67 -7.86
C ARG A 78 -20.13 7.32 -7.38
N LYS A 79 -20.45 6.03 -7.33
CA LYS A 79 -21.73 5.53 -6.82
C LYS A 79 -21.82 5.58 -5.29
N GLN A 80 -20.68 5.72 -4.60
CA GLN A 80 -20.58 5.69 -3.15
C GLN A 80 -21.26 4.46 -2.54
N THR A 81 -21.06 3.28 -3.15
CA THR A 81 -21.65 2.06 -2.57
C THR A 81 -20.82 1.59 -1.37
N PRO A 82 -21.44 1.30 -0.21
CA PRO A 82 -20.71 1.21 1.06
C PRO A 82 -19.79 0.00 1.11
N PHE A 83 -20.28 -1.16 0.67
CA PHE A 83 -19.50 -2.38 0.64
C PHE A 83 -18.29 -2.28 -0.28
N GLU A 84 -18.48 -1.81 -1.51
CA GLU A 84 -17.39 -1.72 -2.49
C GLU A 84 -16.36 -0.64 -2.11
N CYS A 85 -16.79 0.48 -1.51
CA CYS A 85 -15.86 1.49 -1.00
C CYS A 85 -15.03 0.95 0.18
N LEU A 86 -15.66 0.20 1.08
CA LEU A 86 -14.95 -0.49 2.16
C LEU A 86 -13.99 -1.56 1.62
N ALA A 87 -14.40 -2.31 0.59
CA ALA A 87 -13.56 -3.28 -0.10
C ALA A 87 -12.35 -2.63 -0.76
N LEU A 88 -12.53 -1.47 -1.40
CA LEU A 88 -11.46 -0.70 -2.00
C LEU A 88 -10.43 -0.25 -0.95
N ALA A 89 -10.89 0.26 0.20
CA ALA A 89 -9.99 0.67 1.27
C ALA A 89 -9.14 -0.49 1.79
N TRP A 90 -9.77 -1.64 2.07
CA TRP A 90 -9.05 -2.83 2.52
C TRP A 90 -8.10 -3.40 1.46
N LEU A 91 -8.50 -3.41 0.19
CA LEU A 91 -7.66 -3.80 -0.92
C LEU A 91 -6.41 -2.90 -0.99
N TYR A 92 -6.57 -1.58 -0.84
CA TYR A 92 -5.45 -0.64 -0.84
C TYR A 92 -4.49 -0.84 0.34
N ILE A 93 -5.01 -1.09 1.55
CA ILE A 93 -4.20 -1.39 2.74
C ILE A 93 -3.39 -2.67 2.51
N ILE A 94 -4.06 -3.75 2.07
CA ILE A 94 -3.41 -5.04 1.80
C ILE A 94 -2.36 -4.87 0.70
N ASP A 95 -2.64 -4.10 -0.34
CA ASP A 95 -1.66 -3.76 -1.38
C ASP A 95 -0.45 -3.03 -0.84
N THR A 96 -0.66 -2.04 0.02
CA THR A 96 0.45 -1.31 0.62
C THR A 96 1.33 -2.24 1.44
N VAL A 97 0.74 -3.13 2.25
CA VAL A 97 1.50 -4.10 3.07
C VAL A 97 2.23 -5.13 2.21
N LEU A 98 1.57 -5.71 1.22
CA LEU A 98 2.20 -6.72 0.35
C LEU A 98 3.30 -6.12 -0.51
N ASN A 99 3.11 -4.93 -1.06
CA ASN A 99 4.20 -4.23 -1.76
C ASN A 99 5.38 -3.96 -0.82
N ALA A 100 5.15 -3.48 0.40
CA ALA A 100 6.22 -3.24 1.36
C ALA A 100 6.97 -4.54 1.72
N ALA A 101 6.25 -5.65 1.87
CA ALA A 101 6.84 -6.97 2.11
C ALA A 101 7.69 -7.43 0.91
N TYR A 102 7.20 -7.28 -0.32
CA TYR A 102 7.96 -7.61 -1.54
C TYR A 102 9.18 -6.69 -1.72
N THR A 103 9.06 -5.40 -1.45
CA THR A 103 10.19 -4.45 -1.47
C THR A 103 11.24 -4.85 -0.44
N THR A 104 10.82 -5.25 0.76
CA THR A 104 11.73 -5.71 1.82
C THR A 104 12.42 -7.02 1.42
N ALA A 105 11.66 -8.00 0.92
CA ALA A 105 12.20 -9.28 0.46
C ALA A 105 13.20 -9.08 -0.69
N PHE A 106 12.89 -8.20 -1.63
CA PHE A 106 13.80 -7.80 -2.70
C PHE A 106 15.09 -7.18 -2.15
N ALA A 107 14.98 -6.21 -1.23
CA ALA A 107 16.14 -5.56 -0.62
C ALA A 107 17.04 -6.56 0.13
N LEU A 108 16.45 -7.50 0.88
CA LEU A 108 17.20 -8.55 1.59
C LEU A 108 17.91 -9.49 0.61
N SER A 109 17.23 -9.91 -0.46
CA SER A 109 17.83 -10.76 -1.49
C SER A 109 18.97 -10.04 -2.20
N TRP A 110 18.78 -8.76 -2.55
CA TRP A 110 19.83 -7.93 -3.15
C TRP A 110 21.06 -7.86 -2.25
N PHE A 111 20.88 -7.50 -0.98
CA PHE A 111 21.97 -7.37 -0.02
C PHE A 111 22.73 -8.70 0.19
N ALA A 112 22.02 -9.83 0.26
CA ALA A 112 22.65 -11.13 0.38
C ALA A 112 23.59 -11.44 -0.82
N HIS A 113 23.16 -11.14 -2.05
CA HIS A 113 23.99 -11.33 -3.25
C HIS A 113 25.17 -10.36 -3.30
N SER A 114 25.00 -9.10 -2.88
CA SER A 114 26.11 -8.13 -2.81
C SER A 114 27.22 -8.60 -1.87
N THR A 115 26.88 -9.12 -0.68
CA THR A 115 27.88 -9.65 0.27
C THR A 115 28.53 -10.96 -0.18
N ALA A 116 27.86 -11.74 -1.05
CA ALA A 116 28.44 -12.96 -1.61
C ALA A 116 29.54 -12.63 -2.64
N LEU A 117 29.37 -11.55 -3.41
CA LEU A 117 30.38 -11.04 -4.34
C LEU A 117 31.63 -10.51 -3.61
N GLU A 118 31.47 -9.91 -2.43
CA GLU A 118 32.58 -9.44 -1.58
C GLU A 118 33.41 -10.58 -0.96
N ARG A 119 32.86 -11.80 -0.85
CA ARG A 119 33.54 -12.95 -0.24
C ARG A 119 34.39 -13.79 -1.20
N HIS A 120 34.51 -13.43 -2.48
CA HIS A 120 35.46 -14.11 -3.36
C HIS A 120 36.90 -13.74 -2.98
N PRO A 121 37.73 -14.67 -2.48
CA PRO A 121 39.16 -14.41 -2.35
C PRO A 121 39.72 -14.23 -3.76
N SER A 122 40.45 -13.15 -3.97
CA SER A 122 41.21 -12.93 -5.20
C SER A 122 42.05 -14.17 -5.51
N PRO A 123 41.86 -14.85 -6.66
CA PRO A 123 42.88 -15.76 -7.12
C PRO A 123 44.04 -14.87 -7.56
N ALA A 124 45.09 -14.84 -6.76
CA ALA A 124 46.41 -14.56 -7.29
C ALA A 124 46.70 -15.65 -8.33
N ASP A 125 46.33 -15.41 -9.58
CA ASP A 125 47.05 -15.92 -10.76
C ASP A 125 46.48 -15.30 -12.05
N GLY A 126 47.38 -14.67 -12.80
CA GLY A 126 47.10 -13.87 -13.98
C GLY A 126 46.66 -14.69 -15.19
N SER A 127 45.39 -15.08 -15.24
CA SER A 127 44.76 -15.58 -16.46
C SER A 127 43.68 -14.60 -16.93
N SER A 128 43.89 -14.04 -18.12
CA SER A 128 42.96 -13.15 -18.83
C SER A 128 41.58 -13.78 -18.95
N ILE A 129 40.58 -13.18 -18.29
CA ILE A 129 39.18 -13.60 -18.40
C ILE A 129 38.50 -12.82 -19.54
N SER A 130 37.91 -13.59 -20.44
CA SER A 130 37.09 -13.22 -21.59
C SER A 130 36.10 -12.08 -21.29
N VAL A 131 36.22 -10.99 -22.06
CA VAL A 131 35.24 -9.89 -22.15
C VAL A 131 34.03 -10.40 -22.91
N ASN A 132 33.12 -11.07 -22.23
CA ASN A 132 31.75 -11.35 -22.68
C ASN A 132 30.88 -11.71 -21.46
N SER A 133 30.79 -10.82 -20.48
CA SER A 133 29.72 -10.87 -19.49
C SER A 133 28.46 -10.35 -20.17
N ALA A 134 27.74 -11.24 -20.86
CA ALA A 134 26.39 -10.95 -21.31
C ALA A 134 25.58 -10.52 -20.08
N VAL A 135 25.00 -9.31 -20.13
CA VAL A 135 24.02 -8.86 -19.17
C VAL A 135 22.97 -9.97 -19.05
N PRO A 136 22.77 -10.60 -17.89
CA PRO A 136 21.78 -11.65 -17.79
C PRO A 136 20.43 -11.00 -18.09
N ASP A 137 19.77 -11.48 -19.14
CA ASP A 137 18.47 -11.05 -19.68
C ASP A 137 17.38 -10.91 -18.60
N ALA A 138 17.62 -11.58 -17.47
CA ALA A 138 16.95 -11.46 -16.18
C ALA A 138 16.81 -10.07 -15.57
N THR A 139 17.81 -9.25 -15.75
CA THR A 139 17.91 -7.93 -15.12
C THR A 139 17.00 -6.91 -15.81
N LEU A 140 16.69 -7.12 -17.10
CA LEU A 140 15.82 -6.26 -17.90
C LEU A 140 14.33 -6.51 -17.61
N ALA A 141 13.93 -7.76 -17.34
CA ALA A 141 12.54 -8.11 -17.03
C ALA A 141 12.09 -7.70 -15.61
N THR A 142 13.04 -7.56 -14.68
CA THR A 142 12.77 -7.34 -13.25
C THR A 142 12.76 -5.86 -12.85
N GLY A 143 13.07 -4.94 -13.78
CA GLY A 143 13.22 -3.51 -13.47
C GLY A 143 14.34 -3.22 -12.46
N THR A 144 15.23 -4.18 -12.23
CA THR A 144 16.43 -4.02 -11.41
C THR A 144 17.42 -3.15 -12.17
N PRO A 145 18.05 -2.13 -11.55
CA PRO A 145 19.10 -1.39 -12.21
C PRO A 145 20.21 -2.37 -12.62
N VAL A 146 20.44 -2.48 -13.93
CA VAL A 146 21.60 -3.16 -14.49
C VAL A 146 22.82 -2.36 -14.03
N VAL A 147 23.56 -2.87 -13.06
CA VAL A 147 24.91 -2.38 -12.81
C VAL A 147 25.77 -3.00 -13.91
N PRO A 148 26.29 -2.22 -14.87
CA PRO A 148 27.21 -2.76 -15.85
C PRO A 148 28.42 -3.30 -15.08
N ASP A 149 28.80 -4.55 -15.34
CA ASP A 149 30.03 -5.13 -14.82
C ASP A 149 31.21 -4.38 -15.47
N VAL A 150 31.63 -3.28 -14.85
CA VAL A 150 32.82 -2.52 -15.25
C VAL A 150 33.99 -3.12 -14.47
N PRO A 151 34.94 -3.80 -15.13
CA PRO A 151 36.13 -4.32 -14.48
C PRO A 151 36.91 -3.15 -13.87
N GLY A 152 37.08 -3.14 -12.55
CA GLY A 152 37.87 -2.13 -11.84
C GLY A 152 37.11 -0.90 -11.33
N SER A 153 35.77 -0.90 -11.35
CA SER A 153 34.98 0.10 -10.62
C SER A 153 33.78 -0.54 -9.92
N THR A 154 34.05 -1.48 -9.01
CA THR A 154 33.32 -1.50 -7.74
C THR A 154 33.71 -0.24 -6.97
N LYS A 155 33.35 0.94 -7.50
CA LYS A 155 33.21 2.13 -6.68
C LYS A 155 32.24 1.69 -5.61
N HIS A 156 32.73 1.56 -4.39
CA HIS A 156 31.90 1.38 -3.21
C HIS A 156 30.63 2.19 -3.44
N ILE A 157 29.45 1.56 -3.41
CA ILE A 157 28.23 2.32 -3.16
C ILE A 157 28.48 2.82 -1.74
N GLY A 158 29.09 4.00 -1.64
CA GLY A 158 29.47 4.55 -0.37
C GLY A 158 28.19 4.71 0.44
N PRO A 159 28.30 4.81 1.78
CA PRO A 159 27.15 5.03 2.64
C PRO A 159 26.20 6.08 2.05
N GLU A 160 26.73 7.15 1.44
CA GLU A 160 26.02 8.24 0.79
C GLU A 160 25.04 7.82 -0.33
N GLU A 161 25.37 6.82 -1.15
CA GLU A 161 24.52 6.38 -2.27
C GLU A 161 23.41 5.40 -1.80
N SER A 162 23.65 4.69 -0.69
CA SER A 162 22.67 3.82 -0.03
C SER A 162 21.61 4.60 0.77
N TRP A 163 21.96 5.73 1.38
CA TRP A 163 20.99 6.56 2.12
C TRP A 163 19.95 7.21 1.22
N THR A 164 20.34 7.59 0.00
CA THR A 164 19.43 8.24 -0.96
C THR A 164 18.34 7.28 -1.43
N SER A 165 18.73 6.06 -1.83
CA SER A 165 17.77 5.03 -2.26
C SER A 165 16.86 4.58 -1.11
N LEU A 166 17.41 4.40 0.09
CA LEU A 166 16.63 4.08 1.29
C LEU A 166 15.64 5.21 1.63
N GLY A 167 16.08 6.47 1.57
CA GLY A 167 15.23 7.63 1.77
C GLY A 167 14.08 7.70 0.76
N LEU A 168 14.34 7.39 -0.50
CA LEU A 168 13.30 7.29 -1.53
C LEU A 168 12.29 6.18 -1.23
N VAL A 169 12.75 4.97 -0.87
CA VAL A 169 11.85 3.85 -0.52
C VAL A 169 10.97 4.20 0.68
N ILE A 170 11.54 4.78 1.72
CA ILE A 170 10.79 5.22 2.90
C ILE A 170 9.81 6.34 2.51
N GLY A 171 10.26 7.34 1.74
CA GLY A 171 9.43 8.44 1.26
C GLY A 171 8.21 7.95 0.47
N PHE A 172 8.43 7.07 -0.51
CA PHE A 172 7.33 6.46 -1.29
C PHE A 172 6.40 5.62 -0.42
N THR A 173 6.93 4.92 0.59
CA THR A 173 6.12 4.14 1.53
C THR A 173 5.24 5.05 2.38
N VAL A 174 5.80 6.15 2.91
CA VAL A 174 5.04 7.15 3.69
C VAL A 174 3.95 7.78 2.85
N VAL A 175 4.25 8.15 1.60
CA VAL A 175 3.25 8.67 0.66
C VAL A 175 2.14 7.63 0.46
N ARG A 176 2.46 6.36 0.21
CA ARG A 176 1.45 5.29 0.08
C ARG A 176 0.60 5.13 1.33
N VAL A 177 1.18 5.20 2.52
CA VAL A 177 0.42 5.16 3.79
C VAL A 177 -0.55 6.35 3.88
N TYR A 178 -0.13 7.55 3.49
CA TYR A 178 -1.03 8.71 3.42
C TYR A 178 -2.18 8.47 2.42
N LEU A 179 -1.88 7.96 1.22
CA LEU A 179 -2.93 7.65 0.25
C LEU A 179 -3.91 6.59 0.79
N ALA A 180 -3.41 5.57 1.50
CA ALA A 180 -4.27 4.59 2.17
C ALA A 180 -5.22 5.26 3.19
N LEU A 181 -4.71 6.21 3.99
CA LEU A 181 -5.52 6.99 4.93
C LEU A 181 -6.62 7.79 4.23
N VAL A 182 -6.32 8.37 3.07
CA VAL A 182 -7.31 9.11 2.25
C VAL A 182 -8.42 8.16 1.76
N VAL A 183 -8.07 7.00 1.22
CA VAL A 183 -9.05 6.01 0.74
C VAL A 183 -9.89 5.47 1.91
N MET A 184 -9.27 5.22 3.06
CA MET A 184 -9.98 4.82 4.28
C MET A 184 -10.95 5.89 4.77
N ALA A 185 -10.54 7.15 4.81
CA ALA A 185 -11.41 8.25 5.22
C ALA A 185 -12.58 8.45 4.25
N PHE A 186 -12.36 8.28 2.95
CA PHE A 186 -13.44 8.27 1.96
C PHE A 186 -14.44 7.12 2.21
N ALA A 187 -13.95 5.89 2.41
CA ALA A 187 -14.82 4.75 2.70
C ALA A 187 -15.63 4.94 3.99
N GLN A 188 -15.01 5.50 5.03
CA GLN A 188 -15.71 5.86 6.26
C GLN A 188 -16.79 6.92 6.02
N GLN A 189 -16.50 7.96 5.23
CA GLN A 189 -17.48 9.00 4.87
C GLN A 189 -18.71 8.40 4.18
N VAL A 190 -18.50 7.43 3.29
CA VAL A 190 -19.60 6.70 2.62
C VAL A 190 -20.40 5.89 3.64
N LEU A 191 -19.75 5.20 4.56
CA LEU A 191 -20.42 4.43 5.61
C LEU A 191 -21.23 5.29 6.59
N GLN A 192 -20.69 6.45 6.97
CA GLN A 192 -21.37 7.38 7.87
C GLN A 192 -22.64 7.94 7.22
N ARG A 193 -22.60 8.30 5.94
CA ARG A 193 -23.80 8.72 5.19
C ARG A 193 -24.91 7.68 5.21
N VAL A 194 -24.55 6.40 5.13
CA VAL A 194 -25.51 5.29 5.19
C VAL A 194 -26.09 5.16 6.58
N GLY A 195 -25.24 5.25 7.61
CA GLY A 195 -25.65 5.25 9.02
C GLY A 195 -26.61 6.39 9.36
N GLU A 196 -26.35 7.61 8.85
CA GLU A 196 -27.22 8.78 9.01
C GLU A 196 -28.53 8.66 8.22
N SER A 197 -28.51 8.00 7.06
CA SER A 197 -29.72 7.76 6.26
C SER A 197 -30.61 6.64 6.84
N GLY A 198 -30.07 5.81 7.73
CA GLY A 198 -30.80 4.81 8.50
C GLY A 198 -31.57 5.44 9.66
N TRP A 199 -32.73 4.88 10.00
CA TRP A 199 -33.52 5.28 11.18
C TRP A 199 -32.82 4.78 12.47
N VAL A 200 -31.62 5.27 12.77
CA VAL A 200 -30.91 4.98 14.01
C VAL A 200 -31.31 6.04 15.03
N PRO A 201 -31.90 5.68 16.19
CA PRO A 201 -32.26 6.65 17.22
C PRO A 201 -31.00 7.40 17.69
N GLU A 202 -31.12 8.72 17.83
CA GLU A 202 -30.04 9.72 18.05
C GLU A 202 -29.08 9.41 19.23
N ASN A 203 -29.45 8.49 20.14
CA ASN A 203 -28.67 8.08 21.30
C ASN A 203 -27.97 6.70 21.18
N ARG A 204 -27.99 6.05 20.01
CA ARG A 204 -27.35 4.74 19.79
C ARG A 204 -26.11 4.87 18.89
N LYS A 205 -24.97 4.30 19.32
CA LYS A 205 -23.79 4.16 18.45
C LYS A 205 -24.11 3.19 17.32
N VAL A 206 -23.80 3.57 16.08
CA VAL A 206 -23.98 2.70 14.89
C VAL A 206 -23.00 1.54 14.98
N ASP A 207 -23.51 0.31 15.03
CA ASP A 207 -22.68 -0.89 15.06
C ASP A 207 -22.45 -1.49 13.66
N ALA A 208 -21.44 -2.37 13.53
CA ALA A 208 -21.16 -3.08 12.29
C ALA A 208 -22.37 -3.92 11.81
N GLU A 209 -23.15 -4.40 12.77
CA GLU A 209 -24.37 -5.14 12.55
C GLU A 209 -25.50 -4.25 12.04
N ASP A 210 -25.49 -2.94 12.32
CA ASP A 210 -26.51 -2.00 11.86
C ASP A 210 -26.27 -1.60 10.39
N LEU A 211 -25.01 -1.39 9.98
CA LEU A 211 -24.65 -1.00 8.60
C LEU A 211 -24.82 -2.14 7.59
N PHE A 212 -24.50 -3.38 7.99
CA PHE A 212 -24.66 -4.57 7.16
C PHE A 212 -25.60 -5.57 7.84
N ALA A 213 -26.78 -5.11 8.27
CA ALA A 213 -27.78 -5.91 8.97
C ALA A 213 -28.35 -7.04 8.11
N ARG A 214 -28.63 -8.20 8.73
CA ARG A 214 -29.32 -9.29 8.03
C ARG A 214 -30.75 -8.85 7.71
N GLY A 215 -31.16 -8.96 6.44
CA GLY A 215 -32.46 -8.48 5.95
C GLY A 215 -32.41 -7.15 5.20
N THR A 216 -31.25 -6.47 5.16
CA THR A 216 -31.03 -5.35 4.24
C THR A 216 -30.38 -5.83 2.95
N PRO A 217 -30.67 -5.21 1.79
CA PRO A 217 -30.10 -5.63 0.50
C PRO A 217 -28.56 -5.61 0.47
N GLU A 218 -27.92 -4.82 1.34
CA GLU A 218 -26.45 -4.77 1.46
C GLU A 218 -25.87 -5.74 2.48
N GLY A 219 -26.64 -6.14 3.50
CA GLY A 219 -26.19 -7.01 4.59
C GLY A 219 -26.49 -8.51 4.38
N GLU A 220 -27.22 -8.86 3.33
CA GLU A 220 -27.51 -10.24 2.94
C GLU A 220 -26.36 -10.92 2.16
N GLY A 221 -26.36 -12.26 2.21
CA GLY A 221 -25.39 -13.08 1.48
C GLY A 221 -23.94 -12.98 1.96
N TRP A 222 -23.02 -13.27 1.04
CA TRP A 222 -21.58 -13.31 1.33
C TRP A 222 -20.97 -11.91 1.50
N LYS A 223 -21.52 -10.90 0.79
CA LYS A 223 -21.08 -9.50 0.89
C LYS A 223 -21.29 -8.95 2.30
N GLY A 224 -22.49 -9.11 2.87
CA GLY A 224 -22.75 -8.65 4.23
C GLY A 224 -21.90 -9.36 5.30
N ARG A 225 -21.63 -10.68 5.14
CA ARG A 225 -20.71 -11.41 6.02
C ARG A 225 -19.29 -10.83 5.97
N LEU A 226 -18.81 -10.53 4.77
CA LEU A 226 -17.49 -9.96 4.55
C LEU A 226 -17.43 -8.51 5.08
N GLY A 227 -18.44 -7.69 4.78
CA GLY A 227 -18.56 -6.31 5.27
C GLY A 227 -18.52 -6.22 6.80
N ARG A 228 -19.29 -7.07 7.50
CA ARG A 228 -19.24 -7.14 8.98
C ARG A 228 -17.86 -7.53 9.50
N LYS A 229 -17.17 -8.47 8.86
CA LYS A 229 -15.79 -8.85 9.23
C LYS A 229 -14.80 -7.72 8.98
N MET A 230 -14.98 -6.98 7.89
CA MET A 230 -14.14 -5.82 7.55
C MET A 230 -14.35 -4.66 8.50
N LEU A 231 -15.57 -4.47 9.01
CA LEU A 231 -15.87 -3.45 10.03
C LEU A 231 -15.45 -3.83 11.43
N SER A 232 -15.60 -5.12 11.80
CA SER A 232 -15.11 -5.58 13.09
C SER A 232 -13.58 -5.44 13.18
N THR A 233 -12.89 -5.63 12.05
CA THR A 233 -11.47 -5.35 11.92
C THR A 233 -11.26 -3.83 11.86
N GLY A 234 -10.72 -3.25 12.92
CA GLY A 234 -10.58 -1.79 13.01
C GLY A 234 -11.88 -1.06 13.39
N ARG A 235 -12.76 -1.70 14.17
CA ARG A 235 -14.02 -1.13 14.67
C ARG A 235 -13.92 0.31 15.17
N SER A 236 -12.85 0.64 15.91
CA SER A 236 -12.63 2.00 16.41
C SER A 236 -12.38 3.03 15.29
N TYR A 237 -11.78 2.61 14.17
CA TYR A 237 -11.60 3.49 13.02
C TYR A 237 -12.90 3.66 12.23
N TRP A 238 -13.63 2.57 11.98
CA TRP A 238 -14.80 2.61 11.08
C TRP A 238 -16.08 3.13 11.75
N LEU A 239 -16.27 2.84 13.03
CA LEU A 239 -17.56 3.04 13.73
C LEU A 239 -17.50 4.07 14.86
N ASP A 240 -16.29 4.42 15.35
CA ASP A 240 -16.15 5.33 16.48
C ASP A 240 -15.66 6.71 16.04
N GLU A 241 -16.56 7.69 16.04
CA GLU A 241 -16.22 9.09 15.77
C GLU A 241 -15.55 9.75 16.99
N SER A 242 -15.95 9.35 18.21
CA SER A 242 -15.45 9.94 19.46
C SER A 242 -13.96 9.70 19.67
N ALA A 243 -13.45 8.53 19.25
CA ALA A 243 -12.02 8.21 19.30
C ALA A 243 -11.14 9.20 18.49
N HIS A 244 -11.66 9.70 17.37
CA HIS A 244 -10.94 10.65 16.52
C HIS A 244 -10.96 12.06 17.11
N ASP A 245 -12.10 12.51 17.65
CA ASP A 245 -12.20 13.82 18.29
C ASP A 245 -11.29 13.92 19.52
N GLU A 246 -11.17 12.85 20.30
CA GLU A 246 -10.22 12.77 21.41
C GLU A 246 -8.76 12.87 20.93
N TRP A 247 -8.41 12.19 19.83
CA TRP A 247 -7.08 12.30 19.24
C TRP A 247 -6.77 13.73 18.76
N ALA A 248 -7.69 14.36 18.04
CA ALA A 248 -7.50 15.72 17.54
C ALA A 248 -7.33 16.73 18.68
N LYS A 249 -8.12 16.58 19.75
CA LYS A 249 -7.98 17.38 20.99
C LYS A 249 -6.64 17.15 21.69
N ASN A 250 -6.19 15.90 21.80
CA ASN A 250 -4.90 15.55 22.38
C ASN A 250 -3.71 16.05 21.56
N MET A 251 -3.81 16.06 20.23
CA MET A 251 -2.77 16.59 19.36
C MET A 251 -2.72 18.12 19.42
N SER A 252 -3.87 18.78 19.38
CA SER A 252 -3.98 20.24 19.50
C SER A 252 -3.48 20.75 20.85
N SER A 253 -3.81 20.05 21.95
CA SER A 253 -3.32 20.40 23.28
C SER A 253 -1.80 20.21 23.40
N LYS A 254 -1.22 19.14 22.83
CA LYS A 254 0.24 18.94 22.78
C LYS A 254 0.94 20.02 21.96
N MET A 255 0.44 20.37 20.77
CA MET A 255 1.01 21.45 19.96
C MET A 255 0.94 22.80 20.67
N ARG A 256 -0.17 23.10 21.35
CA ARG A 256 -0.34 24.33 22.12
C ARG A 256 0.57 24.37 23.35
N GLY A 257 0.75 23.22 24.02
CA GLY A 257 1.69 23.08 25.14
C GLY A 257 3.15 23.27 24.70
N ALA A 258 3.53 22.70 23.55
CA ALA A 258 4.87 22.89 22.99
C ALA A 258 5.12 24.33 22.54
N ALA A 259 4.12 25.00 21.94
CA ALA A 259 4.20 26.40 21.54
C ALA A 259 4.21 27.38 22.72
N ALA A 260 3.71 26.98 23.90
CA ALA A 260 3.76 27.80 25.12
C ALA A 260 5.07 27.65 25.91
N GLN A 261 5.98 26.76 25.47
CA GLN A 261 7.32 26.57 26.07
C GLN A 261 8.46 27.07 25.17
N VAL A 262 8.13 27.78 24.09
CA VAL A 262 9.05 28.53 23.22
C VAL A 262 8.81 30.02 23.44
#